data_AF-A0ABD3PS75-F1
#
_entry.id   AF-A0ABD3PS75-F1
#
_cell.length_a   1.000
_cell.length_b   1.000
_cell.length_c   1.000
_cell.angle_alpha   90.00
_cell.angle_beta   90.00
_cell.angle_gamma   90.00
#
_symmetry.space_group_name_H-M   'P 1'
#
loop_
_entity.id
_entity.type
_entity.pdbx_description
1 polymer ?
#
loop_
_entity_poly.entity_id
_entity_poly.type
_entity_poly.pdbx_seq_one_letter_code
_entity_poly.pdbx_strand_id
1 'polypeptide(L)'
;MSCLFCFSGDKLGPEERKGKYGDLWGQYADNDATFKVKLCGAPCAEPACWMGSMICSPCAQYKLRHMALNHLEPGSGWSNYKCCQGMFGGCCCIQPGNMGEDSCPQCCMCLEGCCCPGMAVSASQGMIMQRYSLGLDSDDVRIIRCNNCLQILACVASCLNICIDCEGDDAIVGCINLIADIVFCCVSGCMTARVYHEINEREKEAPKGNRMER
;
A
#
# COMPACT_ATOMS: atom_id res chain seq x y z
N MET A 1 -14.91 5.11 15.94
CA MET A 1 -15.38 3.85 15.32
C MET A 1 -14.31 2.82 15.65
N SER A 2 -14.58 1.95 16.62
CA SER A 2 -13.54 1.38 17.49
C SER A 2 -13.51 -0.15 17.47
N CYS A 3 -13.56 -0.79 16.31
CA CYS A 3 -13.63 -2.27 16.25
C CYS A 3 -12.26 -2.98 16.31
N LEU A 4 -11.14 -2.25 16.46
CA LEU A 4 -9.76 -2.79 16.40
C LEU A 4 -8.99 -2.67 17.74
N PHE A 5 -9.69 -2.77 18.87
CA PHE A 5 -9.12 -2.54 20.20
C PHE A 5 -7.96 -3.48 20.60
N CYS A 6 -7.75 -4.61 19.91
CA CYS A 6 -6.68 -5.56 20.23
C CYS A 6 -5.31 -5.13 19.70
N PHE A 7 -5.25 -4.24 18.70
CA PHE A 7 -3.98 -3.77 18.15
C PHE A 7 -3.64 -2.40 18.72
N SER A 8 -2.40 -2.24 19.20
CA SER A 8 -1.91 -0.95 19.64
C SER A 8 -1.92 0.05 18.47
N GLY A 9 -2.28 1.30 18.77
CA GLY A 9 -2.14 2.44 17.86
C GLY A 9 -0.95 3.32 18.20
N ASP A 10 -0.07 2.86 19.09
CA ASP A 10 1.16 3.56 19.42
C ASP A 10 2.08 3.59 18.20
N LYS A 11 2.83 4.69 18.05
CA LYS A 11 3.86 4.85 17.02
C LYS A 11 4.79 3.63 17.01
N LEU A 12 5.40 3.36 15.85
CA LEU A 12 6.33 2.23 15.67
C LEU A 12 7.42 2.26 16.76
N GLY A 13 7.49 1.18 17.54
CA GLY A 13 8.48 1.02 18.60
C GLY A 13 9.89 0.80 18.04
N PRO A 14 10.94 0.92 18.87
CA PRO A 14 12.33 0.78 18.42
C PRO A 14 12.64 -0.60 17.84
N GLU A 15 11.97 -1.67 18.29
CA GLU A 15 12.14 -3.01 17.71
C GLU A 15 11.43 -3.17 16.36
N GLU A 16 10.28 -2.51 16.15
CA GLU A 16 9.55 -2.54 14.87
C GLU A 16 10.27 -1.72 13.79
N ARG A 17 11.15 -0.80 14.20
CA ARG A 17 12.03 -0.04 13.31
C ARG A 17 13.27 -0.82 12.90
N LYS A 18 13.58 -1.97 13.50
CA LYS A 18 14.76 -2.76 13.14
C LYS A 18 14.49 -3.62 11.91
N GLY A 19 15.49 -3.70 11.03
CA GLY A 19 15.50 -4.58 9.86
C GLY A 19 15.19 -3.83 8.57
N LYS A 20 15.37 -4.54 7.44
CA LYS A 20 15.41 -3.97 6.08
C LYS A 20 14.25 -3.01 5.75
N TYR A 21 13.03 -3.33 6.19
CA TYR A 21 11.85 -2.49 5.97
C TYR A 21 11.55 -1.55 7.13
N GLY A 22 11.95 -1.92 8.36
CA GLY A 22 11.81 -1.07 9.54
C GLY A 22 12.65 0.21 9.42
N ASP A 23 13.86 0.12 8.86
CA ASP A 23 14.74 1.27 8.63
C ASP A 23 14.14 2.26 7.63
N LEU A 24 13.48 1.75 6.58
CA LEU A 24 12.86 2.56 5.54
C LEU A 24 11.68 3.38 6.06
N TRP A 25 10.83 2.78 6.89
CA TRP A 25 9.63 3.43 7.44
C TRP A 25 9.89 4.12 8.79
N GLY A 26 10.94 3.73 9.50
CA GLY A 26 11.29 4.24 10.82
C GLY A 26 11.62 5.73 10.82
N GLN A 27 12.16 6.25 9.71
CA GLN A 27 12.41 7.68 9.53
C GLN A 27 11.14 8.55 9.49
N TYR A 28 9.97 7.94 9.21
CA TYR A 28 8.67 8.63 9.18
C TYR A 28 7.83 8.37 10.43
N ALA A 29 8.29 7.46 11.31
CA ALA A 29 7.53 7.05 12.48
C ALA A 29 7.27 8.19 13.47
N ASP A 30 8.17 9.16 13.54
CA ASP A 30 8.08 10.29 14.48
C ASP A 30 7.51 11.55 13.85
N ASN A 31 7.19 11.56 12.56
CA ASN A 31 6.69 12.75 11.89
C ASN A 31 5.28 13.11 12.35
N ASP A 32 5.08 14.38 12.68
CA ASP A 32 3.78 14.90 13.13
C ASP A 32 2.85 15.28 11.97
N ALA A 33 3.41 15.52 10.77
CA ALA A 33 2.63 15.76 9.56
C ALA A 33 1.97 14.46 9.10
N THR A 34 0.66 14.48 8.89
CA THR A 34 -0.13 13.32 8.45
C THR A 34 -0.86 13.63 7.13
N PHE A 35 -1.41 12.60 6.50
CA PHE A 35 -2.27 12.76 5.32
C PHE A 35 -3.47 13.65 5.62
N LYS A 36 -3.95 14.42 4.63
CA LYS A 36 -5.13 15.29 4.77
C LYS A 36 -6.38 14.51 5.16
N VAL A 37 -6.47 13.25 4.72
CA VAL A 37 -7.54 12.32 5.07
C VAL A 37 -6.95 11.12 5.80
N LYS A 38 -7.55 10.79 6.95
CA LYS A 38 -7.24 9.57 7.71
C LYS A 38 -7.64 8.34 6.92
N LEU A 39 -6.97 7.21 7.13
CA LEU A 39 -7.25 5.97 6.40
C LEU A 39 -8.70 5.48 6.55
N CYS A 40 -9.28 5.59 7.75
CA CYS A 40 -10.70 5.30 7.99
C CYS A 40 -11.66 6.26 7.27
N GLY A 41 -11.22 7.49 6.98
CA GLY A 41 -12.00 8.50 6.27
C GLY A 41 -11.88 8.44 4.76
N ALA A 42 -10.89 7.69 4.24
CA ALA A 42 -10.62 7.58 2.81
C ALA A 42 -11.82 7.04 1.99
N PRO A 43 -12.58 6.03 2.45
CA PRO A 43 -13.77 5.57 1.73
C PRO A 43 -14.86 6.65 1.60
N CYS A 44 -14.97 7.57 2.57
CA CYS A 44 -15.95 8.65 2.53
C CYS A 44 -15.47 9.84 1.68
N ALA A 45 -14.16 10.12 1.67
CA ALA A 45 -13.59 11.20 0.88
C ALA A 45 -13.52 10.86 -0.62
N GLU A 46 -13.15 9.62 -0.95
CA GLU A 46 -12.95 9.15 -2.33
C GLU A 46 -13.63 7.79 -2.58
N PRO A 47 -14.97 7.69 -2.46
CA PRO A 47 -15.70 6.42 -2.51
C PRO A 47 -15.52 5.68 -3.85
N ALA A 48 -15.45 6.42 -4.96
CA ALA A 48 -15.26 5.83 -6.28
C ALA A 48 -13.86 5.22 -6.44
N CYS A 49 -12.82 5.89 -5.92
CA CYS A 49 -11.46 5.34 -5.94
C CYS A 49 -11.35 4.11 -5.03
N TRP A 50 -11.96 4.18 -3.85
CA TRP A 50 -12.00 3.08 -2.89
C TRP A 50 -12.68 1.83 -3.47
N MET A 51 -13.90 1.95 -4.00
CA MET A 51 -14.59 0.82 -4.63
C MET A 51 -13.84 0.29 -5.87
N GLY A 52 -13.31 1.18 -6.70
CA GLY A 52 -12.58 0.80 -7.91
C GLY A 52 -11.29 0.03 -7.61
N SER A 53 -10.59 0.41 -6.54
CA SER A 53 -9.38 -0.29 -6.08
C SER A 53 -9.65 -1.64 -5.43
N MET A 54 -10.79 -1.81 -4.78
CA MET A 54 -11.23 -3.13 -4.28
C MET A 54 -11.56 -4.10 -5.41
N ILE A 55 -12.16 -3.61 -6.52
CA ILE A 55 -12.58 -4.46 -7.64
C ILE A 55 -11.41 -4.77 -8.59
N CYS A 56 -10.61 -3.77 -8.96
CA CYS A 56 -9.41 -3.95 -9.77
C CYS A 56 -8.23 -3.22 -9.14
N SER A 57 -7.61 -3.84 -8.15
CA SER A 57 -6.38 -3.33 -7.52
C SER A 57 -5.27 -3.05 -8.54
N PRO A 58 -4.97 -3.92 -9.53
CA PRO A 58 -3.93 -3.65 -10.52
C PRO A 58 -4.22 -2.39 -11.35
N CYS A 59 -5.46 -2.21 -11.82
CA CYS A 59 -5.86 -1.04 -12.59
C CYS A 59 -5.74 0.25 -11.78
N ALA A 60 -6.21 0.20 -10.52
CA ALA A 60 -6.16 1.34 -9.62
C ALA A 60 -4.72 1.72 -9.29
N GLN A 61 -3.84 0.73 -9.05
CA GLN A 61 -2.43 0.98 -8.82
C GLN A 61 -1.73 1.53 -10.05
N TYR A 62 -1.99 1.00 -11.25
CA TYR A 62 -1.42 1.53 -12.49
C TYR A 62 -1.72 3.03 -12.65
N LYS A 63 -3.00 3.41 -12.48
CA LYS A 63 -3.43 4.81 -12.57
C LYS A 63 -2.83 5.66 -11.46
N LEU A 64 -2.86 5.17 -10.22
CA LEU A 64 -2.34 5.91 -9.06
C LEU A 64 -0.83 6.13 -9.16
N ARG A 65 -0.08 5.12 -9.60
CA ARG A 65 1.37 5.22 -9.74
C ARG A 65 1.76 6.22 -10.82
N HIS A 66 1.09 6.19 -11.97
CA HIS A 66 1.29 7.20 -13.01
C HIS A 66 1.02 8.60 -12.48
N MET A 67 -0.08 8.77 -11.74
CA MET A 67 -0.42 10.05 -11.11
C MET A 67 0.65 10.48 -10.10
N ALA A 68 1.11 9.59 -9.22
CA ALA A 68 2.15 9.91 -8.23
C ALA A 68 3.47 10.32 -8.90
N LEU A 69 3.90 9.61 -9.95
CA LEU A 69 5.11 9.94 -10.70
C LEU A 69 5.04 11.35 -11.31
N ASN A 70 3.96 11.66 -12.03
CA ASN A 70 3.79 12.97 -12.64
C ASN A 70 3.55 14.08 -11.62
N HIS A 71 3.01 13.76 -10.43
CA HIS A 71 2.88 14.71 -9.34
C HIS A 71 4.24 15.08 -8.73
N LEU A 72 5.14 14.10 -8.58
CA LEU A 72 6.48 14.33 -8.06
C LEU A 72 7.35 15.08 -9.08
N GLU A 73 7.26 14.69 -10.35
CA GLU A 73 8.01 15.28 -11.45
C GLU A 73 7.10 15.47 -12.68
N PRO A 74 6.55 16.68 -12.87
CA PRO A 74 5.66 16.98 -13.99
C PRO A 74 6.32 16.71 -15.34
N GLY A 75 5.64 15.96 -16.21
CA GLY A 75 6.12 15.60 -17.56
C GLY A 75 7.02 14.36 -17.61
N SER A 76 7.33 13.72 -16.47
CA SER A 76 8.17 12.52 -16.43
C SER A 76 7.48 11.26 -16.99
N GLY A 77 6.14 11.22 -16.97
CA GLY A 77 5.36 10.09 -17.46
C GLY A 77 5.69 8.81 -16.71
N TRP A 78 6.33 7.86 -17.40
CA TRP A 78 6.80 6.59 -16.83
C TRP A 78 8.32 6.51 -16.67
N SER A 79 9.06 7.57 -17.01
CA SER A 79 10.53 7.55 -17.05
C SER A 79 11.17 7.30 -15.68
N ASN A 80 10.49 7.74 -14.61
CA ASN A 80 10.94 7.59 -13.23
C ASN A 80 10.34 6.37 -12.53
N TYR A 81 9.70 5.48 -13.28
CA TYR A 81 9.14 4.26 -12.72
C TYR A 81 10.25 3.26 -12.36
N LYS A 82 10.23 2.76 -11.13
CA LYS A 82 10.96 1.57 -10.69
C LYS A 82 10.00 0.61 -9.99
N CYS A 83 10.25 -0.68 -10.13
CA CYS A 83 9.46 -1.74 -9.53
C CYS A 83 9.49 -1.60 -8.00
N CYS A 84 8.31 -1.54 -7.39
CA CYS A 84 8.09 -1.28 -5.98
C CYS A 84 8.83 -0.01 -5.48
N GLN A 85 9.12 0.91 -6.41
CA GLN A 85 9.99 2.08 -6.28
C GLN A 85 11.35 1.87 -5.61
N GLY A 86 11.90 0.66 -5.71
CA GLY A 86 13.15 0.31 -5.02
C GLY A 86 13.05 0.33 -3.50
N MET A 87 11.86 0.59 -2.94
CA MET A 87 11.59 0.60 -1.50
C MET A 87 11.65 -0.81 -0.95
N PHE A 88 11.13 -1.76 -1.71
CA PHE A 88 11.07 -3.15 -1.31
C PHE A 88 12.25 -3.90 -1.92
N GLY A 89 13.39 -3.91 -1.23
CA GLY A 89 14.60 -4.53 -1.74
C GLY A 89 14.37 -6.01 -2.06
N GLY A 90 15.04 -6.52 -3.08
CA GLY A 90 14.59 -7.72 -3.78
C GLY A 90 14.28 -8.96 -2.94
N CYS A 91 13.14 -9.58 -3.23
CA CYS A 91 12.74 -10.90 -2.73
C CYS A 91 12.91 -11.91 -3.87
N CYS A 92 13.78 -12.91 -3.67
CA CYS A 92 14.15 -13.95 -4.64
C CYS A 92 14.44 -13.44 -6.06
N CYS A 93 13.39 -13.31 -6.89
CA CYS A 93 13.46 -13.00 -8.32
C CYS A 93 13.13 -11.54 -8.65
N ILE A 94 12.59 -10.77 -7.71
CA ILE A 94 12.23 -9.36 -7.95
C ILE A 94 13.44 -8.53 -7.54
N GLN A 95 14.16 -7.94 -8.49
CA GLN A 95 15.24 -7.00 -8.23
C GLN A 95 14.86 -5.63 -8.79
N PRO A 96 14.30 -4.72 -7.96
CA PRO A 96 14.04 -3.35 -8.40
C PRO A 96 15.29 -2.74 -9.03
N GLY A 97 15.16 -2.07 -10.17
CA GLY A 97 16.28 -1.59 -10.99
C GLY A 97 16.72 -2.52 -12.11
N ASN A 98 16.41 -3.83 -12.02
CA ASN A 98 16.91 -4.85 -12.96
C ASN A 98 15.79 -5.69 -13.60
N MET A 99 14.52 -5.28 -13.49
CA MET A 99 13.36 -6.04 -14.01
C MET A 99 13.01 -5.70 -15.47
N GLY A 100 13.89 -5.00 -16.21
CA GLY A 100 13.58 -4.47 -17.54
C GLY A 100 12.61 -3.27 -17.52
N GLU A 101 12.50 -2.61 -16.36
CA GLU A 101 11.62 -1.45 -16.13
C GLU A 101 12.01 -0.23 -16.97
N ASP A 102 13.27 -0.09 -17.37
CA ASP A 102 13.71 0.95 -18.31
C ASP A 102 13.14 0.74 -19.72
N SER A 103 12.95 -0.52 -20.12
CA SER A 103 12.47 -0.89 -21.46
C SER A 103 10.96 -0.92 -21.54
N CYS A 104 10.27 -1.38 -20.49
CA CYS A 104 8.81 -1.50 -20.47
C CYS A 104 8.21 -1.25 -19.07
N PRO A 105 8.21 0.01 -18.58
CA PRO A 105 7.77 0.34 -17.22
C PRO A 105 6.29 0.02 -16.99
N GLN A 106 5.46 0.17 -18.02
CA GLN A 106 4.01 -0.09 -17.96
C GLN A 106 3.70 -1.58 -17.71
N CYS A 107 4.40 -2.48 -18.40
CA CYS A 107 4.24 -3.92 -18.20
C CYS A 107 4.72 -4.33 -16.81
N CYS A 108 5.87 -3.79 -16.37
CA CYS A 108 6.37 -4.00 -15.02
C CYS A 108 5.37 -3.51 -13.96
N MET A 109 4.70 -2.38 -14.17
CA MET A 109 3.69 -1.87 -13.25
C MET A 109 2.44 -2.76 -13.20
N CYS A 110 1.99 -3.28 -14.35
CA CYS A 110 0.90 -4.25 -14.39
C CYS A 110 1.27 -5.54 -13.63
N LEU A 111 2.48 -6.05 -13.82
CA LEU A 111 2.98 -7.23 -13.09
C LEU A 111 3.12 -6.95 -11.59
N GLU A 112 3.62 -5.78 -11.20
CA GLU A 112 3.68 -5.35 -9.80
C GLU A 112 2.29 -5.34 -9.16
N GLY A 113 1.31 -4.73 -9.84
CA GLY A 113 -0.08 -4.68 -9.37
C GLY A 113 -0.76 -6.03 -9.28
N CYS A 114 -0.48 -6.96 -10.21
CA CYS A 114 -1.11 -8.29 -10.24
C CYS A 114 -0.44 -9.29 -9.29
N CYS A 115 0.89 -9.36 -9.28
CA CYS A 115 1.63 -10.37 -8.53
C CYS A 115 1.98 -9.92 -7.11
N CYS A 116 2.06 -8.61 -6.86
CA CYS A 116 2.52 -8.04 -5.60
C CYS A 116 1.69 -6.82 -5.17
N PRO A 117 0.35 -6.93 -5.09
CA PRO A 117 -0.54 -5.79 -4.86
C PRO A 117 -0.21 -5.04 -3.56
N GLY A 118 0.21 -5.75 -2.50
CA GLY A 118 0.57 -5.13 -1.22
C GLY A 118 1.81 -4.24 -1.32
N MET A 119 2.82 -4.66 -2.08
CA MET A 119 4.02 -3.86 -2.35
C MET A 119 3.69 -2.69 -3.27
N ALA A 120 2.83 -2.91 -4.28
CA ALA A 120 2.38 -1.85 -5.19
C ALA A 120 1.70 -0.69 -4.45
N VAL A 121 0.74 -1.00 -3.60
CA VAL A 121 0.01 -0.02 -2.78
C VAL A 121 0.95 0.70 -1.83
N SER A 122 1.81 -0.06 -1.15
CA SER A 122 2.74 0.51 -0.16
C SER A 122 3.81 1.40 -0.79
N ALA A 123 4.32 1.04 -1.98
CA ALA A 123 5.30 1.85 -2.70
C ALA A 123 4.68 3.15 -3.22
N SER A 124 3.46 3.10 -3.78
CA SER A 124 2.74 4.30 -4.23
C SER A 124 2.48 5.27 -3.06
N GLN A 125 2.07 4.75 -1.91
CA GLN A 125 1.92 5.55 -0.70
C GLN A 125 3.26 6.09 -0.20
N GLY A 126 4.29 5.25 -0.20
CA GLY A 126 5.64 5.60 0.20
C GLY A 126 6.17 6.80 -0.56
N MET A 127 6.01 6.86 -1.87
CA MET A 127 6.46 8.01 -2.68
C MET A 127 5.95 9.35 -2.14
N ILE A 128 4.65 9.41 -1.80
CA ILE A 128 4.01 10.62 -1.27
C ILE A 128 4.46 10.89 0.17
N MET A 129 4.60 9.85 1.00
CA MET A 129 5.13 9.99 2.36
C MET A 129 6.56 10.53 2.35
N GLN A 130 7.43 10.02 1.48
CA GLN A 130 8.81 10.48 1.33
C GLN A 130 8.86 11.94 0.85
N ARG A 131 8.03 12.29 -0.14
CA ARG A 131 8.02 13.63 -0.75
C ARG A 131 7.60 14.74 0.21
N TYR A 132 6.65 14.44 1.10
CA TYR A 132 6.06 15.40 2.04
C TYR A 132 6.42 15.13 3.50
N SER A 133 7.31 14.16 3.74
CA SER A 133 7.70 13.72 5.08
C SER A 133 6.49 13.42 5.97
N LEU A 134 5.51 12.70 5.44
CA LEU A 134 4.29 12.33 6.18
C LEU A 134 4.54 11.10 7.06
N GLY A 135 4.06 11.16 8.29
CA GLY A 135 3.99 10.05 9.24
C GLY A 135 2.67 9.28 9.16
N LEU A 136 2.61 8.22 9.96
CA LEU A 136 1.41 7.39 10.14
C LEU A 136 0.62 7.88 11.35
N ASP A 137 -0.71 7.91 11.24
CA ASP A 137 -1.57 8.17 12.39
C ASP A 137 -1.83 6.90 13.21
N SER A 138 -2.44 7.04 14.40
CA SER A 138 -2.69 5.91 15.29
C SER A 138 -3.65 4.87 14.69
N ASP A 139 -4.56 5.30 13.81
CA ASP A 139 -5.54 4.42 13.19
C ASP A 139 -4.91 3.62 12.03
N ASP A 140 -3.99 4.23 11.28
CA ASP A 140 -3.15 3.60 10.27
C ASP A 140 -2.40 2.42 10.85
N VAL A 141 -1.71 2.66 11.97
CA VAL A 141 -0.89 1.64 12.63
C VAL A 141 -1.76 0.45 13.07
N ARG A 142 -2.93 0.71 13.66
CA ARG A 142 -3.87 -0.35 14.08
C ARG A 142 -4.36 -1.19 12.91
N ILE A 143 -4.79 -0.53 11.84
CA ILE A 143 -5.35 -1.20 10.67
C ILE A 143 -4.29 -2.02 9.95
N ILE A 144 -3.09 -1.47 9.76
CA ILE A 144 -1.99 -2.16 9.10
C ILE A 144 -1.53 -3.36 9.94
N ARG A 145 -1.39 -3.21 11.25
CA ARG A 145 -1.06 -4.34 12.17
C ARG A 145 -2.13 -5.43 12.11
N CYS A 146 -3.40 -5.06 12.12
CA CYS A 146 -4.50 -6.00 12.00
C CYS A 146 -4.47 -6.77 10.67
N ASN A 147 -4.31 -6.06 9.55
CA ASN A 147 -4.19 -6.67 8.23
C ASN A 147 -3.02 -7.67 8.18
N ASN A 148 -1.83 -7.26 8.63
CA ASN A 148 -0.66 -8.13 8.63
C ASN A 148 -0.84 -9.37 9.53
N CYS A 149 -1.50 -9.22 10.69
CA CYS A 149 -1.81 -10.33 11.57
C CYS A 149 -2.76 -11.35 10.91
N LEU A 150 -3.82 -10.88 10.24
CA LEU A 150 -4.75 -11.75 9.51
C LEU A 150 -4.08 -12.46 8.33
N GLN A 151 -3.18 -11.79 7.62
CA GLN A 151 -2.42 -12.38 6.52
C GLN A 151 -1.45 -13.47 7.00
N ILE A 152 -0.77 -13.25 8.13
CA ILE A 152 0.06 -14.29 8.76
C ILE A 152 -0.80 -15.45 9.22
N LEU A 153 -1.95 -15.19 9.84
CA LEU A 153 -2.88 -16.23 10.29
C LEU A 153 -3.37 -17.10 9.13
N ALA A 154 -3.77 -16.47 8.02
CA ALA A 154 -4.20 -17.14 6.79
C ALA A 154 -3.09 -18.03 6.20
N CYS A 155 -1.85 -17.51 6.16
CA CYS A 155 -0.69 -18.27 5.72
C CYS A 155 -0.41 -19.49 6.62
N VAL A 156 -0.36 -19.29 7.94
CA VAL A 156 -0.14 -20.37 8.92
C VAL A 156 -1.25 -21.41 8.85
N ALA A 157 -2.51 -21.00 8.78
CA ALA A 157 -3.65 -21.90 8.65
C ALA A 157 -3.56 -22.74 7.36
N SER A 158 -3.20 -22.12 6.24
CA SER A 158 -3.00 -22.81 4.96
C SER A 158 -1.86 -23.81 5.02
N CYS A 159 -0.73 -23.47 5.66
CA CYS A 159 0.37 -24.41 5.86
C CYS A 159 -0.02 -25.58 6.76
N LEU A 160 -0.74 -25.33 7.86
CA LEU A 160 -1.18 -26.37 8.79
C LEU A 160 -2.17 -27.35 8.12
N ASN A 161 -3.07 -26.84 7.28
CA ASN A 161 -4.03 -27.67 6.52
C ASN A 161 -3.33 -28.60 5.53
N ILE A 162 -2.18 -28.21 4.97
CA ILE A 162 -1.36 -29.10 4.14
C ILE A 162 -0.68 -30.19 4.98
N CYS A 163 -0.35 -29.90 6.24
CA CYS A 163 0.38 -30.80 7.13
C CYS A 163 -0.53 -31.76 7.93
N ILE A 164 -1.79 -31.42 8.14
CA ILE A 164 -2.74 -32.17 8.97
C ILE A 164 -3.99 -32.43 8.13
N ASP A 165 -4.21 -33.68 7.75
CA ASP A 165 -5.35 -34.09 6.94
C ASP A 165 -6.50 -34.50 7.87
N CYS A 166 -7.41 -33.57 8.15
CA CYS A 166 -8.59 -33.77 9.00
C CYS A 166 -9.86 -33.31 8.26
N GLU A 167 -10.92 -34.11 8.31
CA GLU A 167 -12.20 -33.79 7.65
C GLU A 167 -12.81 -32.50 8.23
N GLY A 168 -12.93 -31.45 7.40
CA GLY A 168 -13.59 -30.19 7.73
C GLY A 168 -12.67 -28.97 7.86
N ASP A 169 -11.34 -29.17 7.92
CA ASP A 169 -10.38 -28.07 8.08
C ASP A 169 -10.28 -27.19 6.83
N ASP A 170 -10.48 -27.74 5.64
CA ASP A 170 -10.51 -27.00 4.36
C ASP A 170 -11.51 -25.85 4.35
N ALA A 171 -12.70 -26.07 4.92
CA ALA A 171 -13.76 -25.06 4.97
C ALA A 171 -13.37 -23.91 5.92
N ILE A 172 -12.77 -24.23 7.06
CA ILE A 172 -12.32 -23.25 8.06
C ILE A 172 -11.17 -22.41 7.47
N VAL A 173 -10.18 -23.06 6.86
CA VAL A 173 -9.06 -22.36 6.20
C VAL A 173 -9.55 -21.49 5.05
N GLY A 174 -10.51 -21.98 4.25
CA GLY A 174 -11.17 -21.19 3.21
C GLY A 174 -11.82 -19.91 3.77
N CYS A 175 -12.53 -20.01 4.89
CA CYS A 175 -13.11 -18.83 5.56
C CYS A 175 -12.05 -17.85 6.07
N ILE A 176 -10.95 -18.35 6.67
CA ILE A 176 -9.85 -17.50 7.16
C ILE A 176 -9.20 -16.73 6.01
N ASN A 177 -8.88 -17.43 4.91
CA ASN A 177 -8.30 -16.83 3.72
C ASN A 177 -9.24 -15.76 3.12
N LEU A 178 -10.54 -16.07 2.99
CA LEU A 178 -11.52 -15.10 2.49
C LEU A 178 -11.61 -13.85 3.37
N ILE A 179 -11.59 -14.00 4.69
CA ILE A 179 -11.61 -12.86 5.61
C ILE A 179 -10.33 -12.02 5.45
N ALA A 180 -9.17 -12.67 5.36
CA ALA A 180 -7.90 -11.98 5.16
C ALA A 180 -7.87 -11.21 3.82
N ASP A 181 -8.38 -11.81 2.75
CA ASP A 181 -8.46 -11.17 1.42
C ASP A 181 -9.42 -9.98 1.42
N ILE A 182 -10.61 -10.11 2.04
CA ILE A 182 -11.56 -9.00 2.15
C ILE A 182 -10.95 -7.84 2.93
N VAL A 183 -10.31 -8.13 4.07
CA VAL A 183 -9.67 -7.09 4.88
C VAL A 183 -8.53 -6.44 4.09
N PHE A 184 -7.71 -7.22 3.39
CA PHE A 184 -6.65 -6.68 2.54
C PHE A 184 -7.18 -5.79 1.42
N CYS A 185 -8.21 -6.20 0.70
CA CYS A 185 -8.85 -5.39 -0.33
C CYS A 185 -9.40 -4.08 0.24
N CYS A 186 -10.07 -4.13 1.40
CA CYS A 186 -10.57 -2.92 2.07
C CYS A 186 -9.44 -1.96 2.47
N VAL A 187 -8.39 -2.48 3.12
CA VAL A 187 -7.25 -1.67 3.62
C VAL A 187 -6.43 -1.11 2.47
N SER A 188 -6.09 -1.94 1.48
CA SER A 188 -5.37 -1.49 0.27
C SER A 188 -6.17 -0.45 -0.52
N GLY A 189 -7.49 -0.61 -0.59
CA GLY A 189 -8.38 0.38 -1.18
C GLY A 189 -8.36 1.70 -0.41
N CYS A 190 -8.39 1.66 0.93
CA CYS A 190 -8.28 2.86 1.76
C CYS A 190 -6.94 3.59 1.54
N MET A 191 -5.83 2.84 1.49
CA MET A 191 -4.50 3.41 1.24
C MET A 191 -4.45 4.09 -0.14
N THR A 192 -4.99 3.42 -1.16
CA THR A 192 -5.05 3.93 -2.55
C THR A 192 -5.89 5.21 -2.63
N ALA A 193 -7.10 5.18 -2.07
CA ALA A 193 -8.02 6.32 -2.06
C ALA A 193 -7.46 7.53 -1.31
N ARG A 194 -6.78 7.29 -0.17
CA ARG A 194 -6.10 8.33 0.60
C ARG A 194 -5.01 9.03 -0.21
N VAL A 195 -4.15 8.26 -0.86
CA VAL A 195 -3.05 8.79 -1.68
C VAL A 195 -3.60 9.56 -2.88
N TYR A 196 -4.66 9.03 -3.52
CA TYR A 196 -5.36 9.71 -4.60
C TYR A 196 -5.91 11.08 -4.17
N HIS A 197 -6.56 11.12 -3.00
CA HIS A 197 -7.07 12.36 -2.42
C HIS A 197 -5.94 13.36 -2.15
N GLU A 198 -4.85 12.89 -1.53
CA GLU A 198 -3.70 13.71 -1.17
C GLU A 198 -3.09 14.40 -2.41
N ILE A 199 -2.89 13.64 -3.49
CA ILE A 199 -2.37 14.18 -4.75
C ILE A 199 -3.34 15.23 -5.31
N ASN A 200 -4.64 14.91 -5.41
CA ASN A 200 -5.64 15.82 -5.97
C ASN A 200 -5.74 17.14 -5.19
N GLU A 201 -5.70 17.09 -3.85
CA GLU A 201 -5.77 18.29 -3.03
C GLU A 201 -4.51 19.15 -3.19
N ARG A 202 -3.34 18.53 -3.25
CA ARG A 202 -2.07 19.27 -3.44
C ARG A 202 -1.94 19.85 -4.84
N GLU A 203 -2.49 19.19 -5.85
CA GLU A 203 -2.56 19.71 -7.22
C GLU A 203 -3.46 20.94 -7.35
N LYS A 204 -4.53 21.02 -6.56
CA LYS A 204 -5.37 22.23 -6.50
C LYS A 204 -4.60 23.42 -5.95
N GLU A 205 -3.74 23.17 -4.95
CA GLU A 205 -2.89 24.15 -4.29
C GLU A 205 -1.64 24.51 -5.11
N ALA A 206 -1.22 23.66 -6.05
CA ALA A 206 0.00 23.86 -6.83
C ALA A 206 -0.10 25.06 -7.82
N PRO A 207 0.97 25.87 -7.94
CA PRO A 207 1.08 26.90 -8.98
C PRO A 207 0.91 26.31 -10.38
N LYS A 208 0.33 27.07 -11.33
CA LYS A 208 -0.04 26.55 -12.67
C LYS A 208 1.10 25.87 -13.44
N GLY A 209 2.36 26.26 -13.22
CA GLY A 209 3.52 25.67 -13.89
C GLY A 209 4.03 24.35 -13.30
N ASN A 210 3.55 23.96 -12.11
CA ASN A 210 3.99 22.75 -11.40
C ASN A 210 2.89 21.68 -11.31
N ARG A 211 1.77 21.89 -12.00
CA ARG A 211 0.67 20.91 -12.04
C ARG A 211 1.01 19.78 -12.99
N MET A 212 0.45 18.61 -12.71
CA MET A 212 0.53 17.48 -13.64
C MET A 212 -0.05 17.87 -15.01
N GLU A 213 0.68 17.54 -16.08
CA GLU A 213 0.13 17.57 -17.43
C GLU A 213 -0.99 16.51 -17.51
N ARG A 214 -2.20 16.96 -17.86
CA ARG A 214 -3.40 16.11 -17.91
C ARG A 214 -3.55 15.39 -19.24
#